data_AF-A0A6C0JAT1-F1
#
_entry.id   AF-A0A6C0JAT1-F1
#
_cell.length_a   1.000
_cell.length_b   1.000
_cell.length_c   1.000
_cell.angle_alpha   90.00
_cell.angle_beta   90.00
_cell.angle_gamma   90.00
#
_symmetry.space_group_name_H-M   'P 1'
#
loop_
_entity.id
_entity.type
_entity.pdbx_description
1 polymer ?
#
loop_
_entity_poly.entity_id
_entity_poly.type
_entity_poly.pdbx_seq_one_letter_code
_entity_poly.pdbx_strand_id
1 'polypeptide(L)'
;MKTKDQCRQIIENMFQLPFPKCRPNFLKNPSTKRNLELDCYNPDIITSIGKGLAWEYDGKQHYIFIPKWHIDRAGLEKQEFRDRLKEDLCLKNGTMLIRIPFYIKNKEEFIREKIFEKNLFHYIN
;
A
#
# COMPACT_ATOMS: atom_id res chain seq x y z
N MET A 1 -10.50 4.05 15.99
CA MET A 1 -10.11 4.25 14.58
C MET A 1 -9.17 3.11 14.18
N LYS A 2 -9.42 2.40 13.07
CA LYS A 2 -8.50 1.34 12.61
C LYS A 2 -7.20 1.99 12.12
N THR A 3 -6.05 1.38 12.39
CA THR A 3 -4.73 1.98 12.08
C THR A 3 -4.55 2.36 10.61
N LYS A 4 -5.15 1.58 9.69
CA LYS A 4 -5.15 1.87 8.25
C LYS A 4 -5.84 3.20 7.90
N ASP A 5 -6.95 3.51 8.58
CA ASP A 5 -7.68 4.76 8.36
C ASP A 5 -6.90 5.95 8.90
N GLN A 6 -6.08 5.77 9.95
CA GLN A 6 -5.17 6.80 10.44
C GLN A 6 -4.09 7.14 9.40
N CYS A 7 -3.47 6.11 8.78
CA CYS A 7 -2.49 6.35 7.71
C CYS A 7 -3.12 7.09 6.54
N ARG A 8 -4.32 6.68 6.10
CA ARG A 8 -5.04 7.36 5.01
C ARG A 8 -5.25 8.84 5.33
N GLN A 9 -5.76 9.16 6.52
CA GLN A 9 -6.00 10.55 6.93
C GLN A 9 -4.71 11.38 6.92
N ILE A 10 -3.59 10.83 7.41
CA ILE A 10 -2.30 11.53 7.38
C ILE A 10 -1.89 11.82 5.93
N ILE A 11 -2.00 10.83 5.04
CA ILE A 11 -1.65 10.97 3.63
C ILE A 11 -2.56 12.00 2.95
N GLU A 12 -3.88 11.90 3.10
CA GLU A 12 -4.83 12.85 2.50
C GLU A 12 -4.61 14.27 3.04
N ASN A 13 -4.28 14.43 4.32
CA ASN A 13 -3.95 15.73 4.92
C ASN A 13 -2.63 16.31 4.38
N MET A 14 -1.61 15.49 4.11
CA MET A 14 -0.35 15.98 3.56
C MET A 14 -0.48 16.38 2.09
N PHE A 15 -1.15 15.55 1.29
CA PHE A 15 -1.29 15.75 -0.15
C PHE A 15 -2.46 16.68 -0.52
N GLN A 16 -3.41 16.93 0.39
CA GLN A 16 -4.67 17.63 0.11
C GLN A 16 -5.44 17.05 -1.09
N LEU A 17 -5.32 15.73 -1.28
CA LEU A 17 -5.92 14.96 -2.36
C LEU A 17 -6.56 13.68 -1.80
N PRO A 18 -7.60 13.14 -2.46
CA PRO A 18 -8.21 11.89 -2.03
C PRO A 18 -7.31 10.68 -2.33
N PHE A 19 -7.28 9.72 -1.41
CA PHE A 19 -6.62 8.42 -1.57
C PHE A 19 -7.58 7.28 -1.19
N PRO A 20 -8.65 7.06 -1.97
CA PRO A 20 -9.65 6.05 -1.65
C PRO A 20 -9.03 4.65 -1.62
N LYS A 21 -9.61 3.82 -0.75
CA LYS A 21 -9.43 2.37 -0.80
C LYS A 21 -10.10 1.83 -2.05
N CYS A 22 -9.39 1.07 -2.87
CA CYS A 22 -9.96 0.58 -4.13
C CYS A 22 -9.41 -0.79 -4.55
N ARG A 23 -10.06 -1.40 -5.56
CA ARG A 23 -9.66 -2.68 -6.16
C ARG A 23 -9.50 -2.51 -7.68
N PRO A 24 -8.45 -1.81 -8.13
CA PRO A 24 -8.36 -1.36 -9.51
C PRO A 24 -8.23 -2.54 -10.48
N ASN A 25 -8.67 -2.34 -11.72
CA ASN A 25 -8.76 -3.42 -12.72
C ASN A 25 -7.41 -4.07 -13.06
N PHE A 26 -6.30 -3.33 -12.96
CA PHE A 26 -4.96 -3.86 -13.21
C PHE A 26 -4.46 -4.80 -12.10
N LEU A 27 -5.06 -4.77 -10.90
CA LEU A 27 -4.69 -5.62 -9.75
C LEU A 27 -5.38 -6.99 -9.75
N LYS A 28 -5.62 -7.57 -10.93
CA LYS A 28 -6.31 -8.86 -11.08
C LYS A 28 -5.47 -10.02 -10.56
N ASN A 29 -5.97 -10.76 -9.57
CA ASN A 29 -5.36 -12.02 -9.16
C ASN A 29 -5.71 -13.14 -10.18
N PRO A 30 -4.74 -13.76 -10.85
CA PRO A 30 -5.00 -14.73 -11.90
C PRO A 30 -5.61 -16.04 -11.39
N SER A 31 -5.35 -16.40 -10.13
CA SER A 31 -5.83 -17.62 -9.48
C SER A 31 -7.27 -17.49 -9.02
N THR A 32 -7.66 -16.34 -8.45
CA THR A 32 -9.02 -16.13 -7.92
C THR A 32 -9.94 -15.37 -8.87
N LYS A 33 -9.40 -14.80 -9.95
CA LYS A 33 -10.08 -13.89 -10.87
C LYS A 33 -10.70 -12.66 -10.17
N ARG A 34 -10.25 -12.31 -8.96
CA ARG A 34 -10.70 -11.10 -8.23
C ARG A 34 -9.56 -10.08 -8.15
N ASN A 35 -9.90 -8.80 -8.09
CA ASN A 35 -8.90 -7.75 -7.93
C ASN A 35 -8.42 -7.69 -6.47
N LEU A 36 -7.12 -7.53 -6.28
CA LEU A 36 -6.52 -7.19 -4.99
C LEU A 36 -6.91 -5.77 -4.60
N GLU A 37 -6.85 -5.47 -3.31
CA GLU A 37 -7.21 -4.16 -2.74
C GLU A 37 -5.96 -3.34 -2.47
N LEU A 38 -6.07 -2.04 -2.71
CA LEU A 38 -5.15 -0.99 -2.27
C LEU A 38 -5.80 -0.22 -1.11
N ASP A 39 -5.07 -0.08 0.00
CA ASP A 39 -5.55 0.66 1.18
C ASP A 39 -5.77 2.15 0.87
N CYS A 40 -4.85 2.77 0.13
CA CYS A 40 -4.86 4.19 -0.25
C CYS A 40 -4.32 4.30 -1.68
N TYR A 41 -5.05 4.89 -2.62
CA TYR A 41 -4.59 5.03 -4.01
C TYR A 41 -5.07 6.33 -4.65
N ASN A 42 -4.15 7.02 -5.32
CA ASN A 42 -4.45 8.14 -6.19
C ASN A 42 -3.88 7.87 -7.60
N PRO A 43 -4.72 7.77 -8.65
CA PRO A 43 -4.27 7.46 -10.00
C PRO A 43 -3.61 8.64 -10.72
N ASP A 44 -3.66 9.86 -10.16
CA ASP A 44 -3.26 11.08 -10.85
C ASP A 44 -1.86 11.60 -10.53
N ILE A 45 -1.26 11.11 -9.45
CA ILE A 45 0.10 11.48 -9.06
C ILE A 45 1.13 10.86 -10.02
N ILE A 46 2.00 11.69 -10.57
CA ILE A 46 3.11 11.25 -11.42
C ILE A 46 4.30 10.94 -10.51
N THR A 47 4.91 9.79 -10.74
CA THR A 47 6.06 9.29 -9.99
C THR A 47 7.19 8.92 -10.95
N SER A 48 8.36 8.60 -10.41
CA SER A 48 9.52 8.19 -11.23
C SER A 48 9.29 6.92 -12.05
N ILE A 49 8.27 6.11 -11.73
CA ILE A 49 7.98 4.85 -12.44
C ILE A 49 6.72 4.90 -13.31
N GLY A 50 6.02 6.04 -13.34
CA GLY A 50 4.77 6.19 -14.07
C GLY A 50 3.71 6.97 -13.31
N LYS A 51 2.45 6.83 -13.72
CA LYS A 51 1.31 7.55 -13.15
C LYS A 51 0.53 6.65 -12.19
N GLY A 52 0.37 7.10 -10.95
CA GLY A 52 -0.32 6.43 -9.87
C GLY A 52 0.54 6.28 -8.62
N LEU A 53 -0.02 6.62 -7.46
CA LEU A 53 0.61 6.44 -6.14
C LEU A 53 -0.31 5.68 -5.21
N ALA A 54 0.19 4.59 -4.64
CA ALA A 54 -0.49 3.76 -3.66
C ALA A 54 0.29 3.69 -2.35
N TRP A 55 -0.43 3.66 -1.23
CA TRP A 55 0.12 3.38 0.09
C TRP A 55 -0.59 2.19 0.73
N GLU A 56 0.16 1.33 1.40
CA GLU A 56 -0.32 0.13 2.09
C GLU A 56 0.16 0.08 3.53
N TYR A 57 -0.73 -0.25 4.46
CA TYR A 57 -0.33 -0.51 5.83
C TYR A 57 -0.20 -2.03 6.06
N ASP A 58 1.04 -2.45 6.28
CA ASP A 58 1.38 -3.85 6.47
C ASP A 58 1.30 -4.22 7.95
N GLY A 59 0.20 -4.88 8.32
CA GLY A 59 0.00 -5.41 9.67
C GLY A 59 1.04 -6.46 10.08
N LYS A 60 1.08 -6.78 11.37
CA LYS A 60 2.02 -7.76 11.96
C LYS A 60 1.99 -9.13 11.26
N GLN A 61 0.83 -9.53 10.72
CA GLN A 61 0.64 -10.77 9.98
C GLN A 61 1.45 -10.86 8.67
N HIS A 62 1.95 -9.74 8.12
CA HIS A 62 2.84 -9.79 6.95
C HIS A 62 4.26 -10.27 7.30
N TYR A 63 4.65 -10.18 8.58
CA TYR A 63 6.04 -10.40 9.01
C TYR A 63 6.20 -11.64 9.89
N ILE A 64 5.14 -12.04 10.59
CA ILE A 64 5.18 -13.19 11.49
C ILE A 64 3.94 -14.06 11.33
N PHE A 65 4.10 -15.36 11.61
CA PHE A 65 2.97 -16.26 11.69
C PHE A 65 2.08 -15.88 12.88
N ILE A 66 0.79 -15.62 12.63
CA ILE A 66 -0.20 -15.38 13.68
C ILE A 66 -1.34 -16.39 13.49
N PRO A 67 -1.57 -17.34 14.42
CA PRO A 67 -2.58 -18.40 14.27
C PRO A 67 -4.00 -17.90 13.96
N LYS A 68 -4.34 -16.68 14.44
CA LYS A 68 -5.63 -16.04 14.16
C LYS A 68 -5.82 -15.65 12.68
N TRP A 69 -4.72 -15.39 11.97
CA TRP A 69 -4.71 -14.92 10.58
C TRP A 69 -4.17 -15.96 9.61
N HIS A 70 -3.41 -16.95 10.10
CA HIS A 70 -2.83 -18.02 9.32
C HIS A 70 -3.25 -19.37 9.93
N ILE A 71 -3.95 -20.18 9.14
CA ILE A 71 -4.41 -21.51 9.55
C ILE A 71 -3.21 -22.48 9.59
N ASP A 72 -2.25 -22.30 8.70
CA ASP A 72 -1.05 -23.12 8.52
C ASP A 72 0.06 -22.32 7.81
N ARG A 73 1.25 -22.94 7.63
CA ARG A 73 2.39 -22.33 6.90
C ARG A 73 2.00 -21.93 5.46
N ALA A 74 1.09 -22.67 4.83
CA ALA A 74 0.56 -22.36 3.51
C ALA A 74 -0.26 -21.06 3.49
N GLY A 75 -0.87 -20.67 4.60
CA GLY A 75 -1.53 -19.36 4.76
C GLY A 75 -0.56 -18.18 4.65
N LEU A 76 0.65 -18.31 5.23
CA LEU A 76 1.71 -17.31 5.13
C LEU A 76 2.25 -17.24 3.70
N GLU A 77 2.54 -18.38 3.07
CA GLU A 77 3.01 -18.44 1.67
C GLU A 77 2.01 -17.81 0.68
N LYS A 78 0.71 -18.04 0.90
CA LYS A 78 -0.35 -17.39 0.11
C LYS A 78 -0.38 -15.89 0.32
N GLN A 79 -0.10 -15.41 1.53
CA GLN A 79 -0.04 -13.98 1.82
C GLN A 79 1.16 -13.34 1.10
N GLU A 80 2.35 -13.93 1.25
CA GLU A 80 3.56 -13.48 0.55
C GLU A 80 3.39 -13.50 -0.97
N PHE A 81 2.75 -14.53 -1.53
CA PHE A 81 2.42 -14.59 -2.95
C PHE A 81 1.54 -13.42 -3.38
N ARG A 82 0.49 -13.10 -2.61
CA ARG A 82 -0.39 -11.96 -2.90
C ARG A 82 0.35 -10.62 -2.81
N ASP A 83 1.26 -10.49 -1.86
CA ASP A 83 2.08 -9.30 -1.69
C ASP A 83 3.04 -9.08 -2.86
N ARG A 84 3.76 -10.14 -3.29
CA ARG A 84 4.62 -10.10 -4.49
C ARG A 84 3.81 -9.80 -5.76
N LEU A 85 2.67 -10.48 -5.94
CA LEU A 85 1.80 -10.25 -7.08
C LEU A 85 1.28 -8.80 -7.12
N LYS A 86 0.94 -8.21 -5.96
CA LYS A 86 0.52 -6.81 -5.87
C LYS A 86 1.64 -5.88 -6.34
N GLU A 87 2.86 -6.10 -5.86
CA GLU A 87 4.03 -5.31 -6.24
C GLU A 87 4.29 -5.38 -7.75
N ASP A 88 4.30 -6.59 -8.31
CA ASP A 88 4.51 -6.80 -9.75
C ASP A 88 3.44 -6.10 -10.60
N LEU A 89 2.16 -6.19 -10.21
CA LEU A 89 1.06 -5.59 -10.95
C LEU A 89 1.06 -4.07 -10.85
N CYS A 90 1.39 -3.52 -9.67
CA CYS A 90 1.58 -2.07 -9.51
C CYS A 90 2.74 -1.56 -10.38
N LEU A 91 3.89 -2.23 -10.34
CA LEU A 91 5.06 -1.86 -11.15
C LEU A 91 4.74 -1.91 -12.64
N LYS A 92 4.10 -2.98 -13.13
CA LYS A 92 3.70 -3.12 -14.54
C LYS A 92 2.72 -2.03 -14.99
N ASN A 93 1.90 -1.51 -14.08
CA ASN A 93 0.96 -0.43 -14.36
C ASN A 93 1.59 0.98 -14.18
N GLY A 94 2.86 1.08 -13.78
CA GLY A 94 3.50 2.36 -13.46
C GLY A 94 2.98 3.01 -12.17
N THR A 95 2.37 2.22 -11.29
CA THR A 95 1.89 2.67 -9.98
C THR A 95 2.95 2.45 -8.92
N MET A 96 3.43 3.52 -8.29
CA MET A 96 4.34 3.44 -7.16
C MET A 96 3.60 2.94 -5.93
N LEU A 97 4.07 1.84 -5.33
CA LEU A 97 3.51 1.28 -4.11
C LEU A 97 4.47 1.50 -2.94
N ILE A 98 4.04 2.24 -1.92
CA ILE A 98 4.82 2.50 -0.71
C ILE A 98 4.16 1.80 0.50
N ARG A 99 4.92 0.95 1.19
CA ARG A 99 4.45 0.18 2.34
C ARG A 99 4.84 0.86 3.66
N ILE A 100 3.90 0.88 4.61
CA ILE A 100 4.04 1.40 5.97
C ILE A 100 4.01 0.20 6.93
N PRO A 101 5.17 -0.24 7.47
CA PRO A 101 5.21 -1.38 8.37
C PRO A 101 4.50 -1.11 9.71
N PHE A 102 3.87 -2.15 10.27
CA PHE A 102 3.12 -2.01 11.53
C PHE A 102 3.96 -1.52 12.72
N TYR A 103 5.25 -1.83 12.75
CA TYR A 103 6.16 -1.48 13.84
C TYR A 103 6.58 -0.02 13.83
N ILE A 104 6.23 0.75 12.79
CA ILE A 104 6.44 2.19 12.76
C ILE A 104 5.52 2.88 13.78
N LYS A 105 6.15 3.44 14.81
CA LYS A 105 5.47 4.20 15.87
C LYS A 105 4.97 5.55 15.35
N ASN A 106 5.88 6.38 14.85
CA ASN A 106 5.56 7.67 14.25
C ASN A 106 5.27 7.52 12.75
N LYS A 107 4.00 7.36 12.40
CA LYS A 107 3.58 7.17 11.00
C LYS A 107 3.73 8.43 10.18
N GLU A 108 3.47 9.58 10.78
CA GLU A 108 3.53 10.86 10.09
C GLU A 108 4.96 11.17 9.64
N GLU A 109 5.93 11.03 10.54
CA GLU A 109 7.34 11.21 10.23
C GLU A 109 7.82 10.22 9.17
N PHE A 110 7.49 8.94 9.30
CA PHE A 110 7.85 7.93 8.29
C PHE A 110 7.25 8.23 6.91
N ILE A 111 5.97 8.64 6.84
CA ILE A 111 5.32 9.01 5.58
C ILE A 111 6.04 10.22 4.98
N ARG A 112 6.36 11.23 5.79
CA ARG A 112 7.10 12.42 5.36
C ARG A 112 8.47 12.04 4.80
N GLU A 113 9.26 11.24 5.50
CA GLU A 113 10.56 10.74 5.01
C GLU A 113 10.42 10.03 3.65
N LYS A 114 9.42 9.16 3.49
CA LYS A 114 9.18 8.47 2.23
C LYS A 114 8.77 9.42 1.10
N ILE A 115 8.01 10.47 1.40
CA ILE A 115 7.68 11.51 0.42
C ILE A 115 8.94 12.20 -0.09
N PHE A 116 9.88 12.55 0.80
CA PHE A 116 11.17 13.13 0.39
C PHE A 116 12.04 12.13 -0.38
N GLU A 117 12.21 10.90 0.13
CA GLU A 117 13.00 9.84 -0.52
C GLU A 117 12.52 9.54 -1.95
N LYS A 118 11.20 9.61 -2.18
CA LYS A 118 10.58 9.32 -3.48
C LYS A 118 10.39 10.57 -4.36
N ASN A 119 10.93 11.73 -3.96
CA ASN A 119 10.79 13.00 -4.68
C ASN A 119 9.32 13.42 -4.91
N LEU A 120 8.46 13.13 -3.94
CA LEU A 120 7.03 13.47 -3.95
C LEU A 120 6.73 14.79 -3.21
N PHE A 121 7.74 15.47 -2.68
CA PHE A 121 7.57 16.67 -1.84
C PHE A 121 6.96 17.86 -2.58
N HIS A 122 6.95 17.86 -3.92
CA HIS A 122 6.25 18.86 -4.73
C HIS A 122 4.72 18.71 -4.72
N TYR A 123 4.20 17.59 -4.23
CA TYR A 123 2.75 17.32 -4.12
C TYR A 123 2.16 17.66 -2.75
N ILE A 124 2.99 18.01 -1.77
CA ILE A 124 2.54 18.36 -0.43
C ILE A 124 2.65 19.86 -0.20
N ASN A 125 1.76 20.40 0.63
CA ASN A 125 1.82 21.81 1.08
C ASN A 125 2.76 21.99 2.27
#